data_AF-A0A1M7CT80-F1
#
_entry.id   AF-A0A1M7CT80-F1
#
_cell.length_a   1.000
_cell.length_b   1.000
_cell.length_c   1.000
_cell.angle_alpha   90.00
_cell.angle_beta   90.00
_cell.angle_gamma   90.00
#
_symmetry.space_group_name_H-M   'P 1'
#
loop_
_entity.id
_entity.type
_entity.pdbx_description
1 polymer ?
#
loop_
_entity_poly.entity_id
_entity_poly.type
_entity_poly.pdbx_seq_one_letter_code
_entity_poly.pdbx_strand_id
1 'polypeptide(L)'
;MTKEVDKTQERDDLFDTKVLMSDNTKSKDLKHTGNKKSFLFKSMIFIMAFLILSILYRGVQLVITGDYLFRQMMNGDAPEMPTWYPIVTIAFGIISLIGIFLVNAYKRLGVYMVVGSLFLAAAIQPEFMADGTLFTMFTLFVFIGYGLAIIYPYWDKFK
;
A
#
# COMPACT_ATOMS: atom_id res chain seq x y z
N MET A 1 28.08 -2.13 -50.11
CA MET A 1 27.54 -0.93 -49.43
C MET A 1 26.26 -1.36 -48.71
N THR A 2 26.33 -1.78 -47.45
CA THR A 2 26.23 -0.99 -46.19
C THR A 2 24.87 -0.32 -45.96
N LYS A 3 24.15 -0.87 -44.96
CA LYS A 3 23.25 -0.26 -43.94
C LYS A 3 22.03 0.53 -44.46
N GLU A 4 20.84 0.43 -43.86
CA GLU A 4 20.56 0.42 -42.42
C GLU A 4 19.19 -0.19 -42.11
N VAL A 5 19.12 -0.99 -41.05
CA VAL A 5 17.87 -1.42 -40.40
C VAL A 5 17.36 -0.20 -39.64
N ASP A 6 16.30 0.44 -40.14
CA ASP A 6 15.67 1.52 -39.41
C ASP A 6 14.90 0.95 -38.21
N LYS A 7 15.29 1.44 -37.04
CA LYS A 7 15.13 0.85 -35.72
C LYS A 7 14.18 1.74 -34.91
N THR A 8 13.06 2.13 -35.53
CA THR A 8 12.19 3.21 -35.04
C THR A 8 10.72 2.80 -35.06
N GLN A 9 10.41 1.57 -34.67
CA GLN A 9 9.04 1.08 -34.47
C GLN A 9 8.88 0.40 -33.09
N GLU A 10 9.50 0.97 -32.06
CA GLU A 10 9.44 0.44 -30.68
C GLU A 10 9.23 1.52 -29.59
N ARG A 11 8.88 2.77 -29.92
CA ARG A 11 8.71 3.84 -28.90
C ARG A 11 7.49 4.75 -29.02
N ASP A 12 6.48 4.39 -29.81
CA ASP A 12 5.25 5.21 -29.89
C ASP A 12 4.06 4.63 -29.10
N ASP A 13 4.23 3.45 -28.47
CA ASP A 13 3.13 2.75 -27.78
C ASP A 13 2.92 3.19 -26.32
N LEU A 14 3.79 4.04 -25.76
CA LEU A 14 3.72 4.38 -24.33
C LEU A 14 2.75 5.54 -24.02
N PHE A 15 2.39 6.35 -25.02
CA PHE A 15 1.48 7.49 -24.87
C PHE A 15 0.54 7.62 -26.07
N ASP A 16 0.01 6.49 -26.54
CA ASP A 16 -0.98 6.51 -27.61
C ASP A 16 -2.21 7.33 -27.15
N THR A 17 -2.24 8.57 -27.61
CA THR A 17 -3.25 9.58 -27.25
C THR A 17 -4.63 9.14 -27.75
N LYS A 18 -4.70 8.14 -28.64
CA LYS A 18 -5.94 7.44 -29.01
C LYS A 18 -6.56 6.61 -27.89
N VAL A 19 -5.78 6.11 -26.93
CA VAL A 19 -6.35 5.43 -25.74
C VAL A 19 -6.92 6.47 -24.77
N LEU A 20 -6.32 7.67 -24.72
CA LEU A 20 -6.75 8.76 -23.84
C LEU A 20 -7.91 9.61 -24.42
N MET A 21 -8.07 9.64 -25.74
CA MET A 21 -9.15 10.36 -26.44
C MET A 21 -10.11 9.41 -27.18
N SER A 22 -10.30 8.19 -26.68
CA SER A 22 -11.42 7.34 -27.11
C SER A 22 -12.68 7.82 -26.41
N ASP A 23 -13.39 8.68 -27.12
CA ASP A 23 -14.71 9.18 -26.78
C ASP A 23 -15.69 8.00 -26.69
N ASN A 24 -15.92 7.53 -25.46
CA ASN A 24 -16.95 6.55 -25.16
C ASN A 24 -17.56 6.88 -23.80
N THR A 25 -18.54 7.78 -23.85
CA THR A 25 -19.65 7.98 -22.91
C THR A 25 -20.51 6.72 -22.72
N LYS A 26 -19.86 5.57 -22.51
CA LYS A 26 -20.46 4.31 -22.09
C LYS A 26 -19.66 3.77 -20.92
N SER A 27 -20.11 4.15 -19.73
CA SER A 27 -19.86 3.48 -18.45
C SER A 27 -20.41 2.04 -18.47
N LYS A 28 -19.94 1.21 -19.38
CA LYS A 28 -20.20 -0.23 -19.34
C LYS A 28 -19.28 -0.83 -18.29
N ASP A 29 -19.86 -1.03 -17.10
CA ASP A 29 -19.45 -1.99 -16.07
C ASP A 29 -18.09 -2.65 -16.33
N LEU A 30 -17.02 -2.02 -15.83
CA LEU A 30 -15.70 -2.64 -15.68
C LEU A 30 -15.74 -3.73 -14.59
N LYS A 31 -16.74 -4.62 -14.62
CA LYS A 31 -16.80 -5.78 -13.75
C LYS A 31 -15.87 -6.83 -14.31
N HIS A 32 -14.78 -7.12 -13.60
CA HIS A 32 -13.91 -8.24 -13.97
C HIS A 32 -14.62 -9.56 -13.67
N THR A 33 -15.37 -10.07 -14.66
CA THR A 33 -16.12 -11.34 -14.60
C THR A 33 -15.25 -12.59 -14.70
N GLY A 34 -13.96 -12.44 -15.06
CA GLY A 34 -13.02 -13.57 -15.12
C GLY A 34 -12.57 -14.07 -13.74
N ASN A 35 -12.38 -15.39 -13.59
CA ASN A 35 -11.94 -16.01 -12.33
C ASN A 35 -10.44 -15.75 -12.01
N LYS A 36 -9.69 -15.19 -12.96
CA LYS A 36 -8.27 -14.85 -12.80
C LYS A 36 -8.12 -13.44 -12.22
N LYS A 37 -7.37 -13.31 -11.13
CA LYS A 37 -6.94 -12.01 -10.57
C LYS A 37 -6.08 -11.27 -11.60
N SER A 38 -6.39 -10.00 -11.86
CA SER A 38 -5.57 -9.14 -12.73
C SER A 38 -4.14 -9.02 -12.20
N PHE A 39 -3.19 -8.80 -13.10
CA PHE A 39 -1.81 -8.48 -12.74
C PHE A 39 -1.75 -7.30 -11.78
N LEU A 40 -2.55 -6.25 -12.02
CA LEU A 40 -2.64 -5.07 -11.15
C LEU A 40 -3.12 -5.42 -9.74
N PHE A 41 -4.09 -6.33 -9.62
CA PHE A 41 -4.57 -6.80 -8.31
C PHE A 41 -3.48 -7.55 -7.55
N LYS A 42 -2.76 -8.47 -8.22
CA LYS A 42 -1.66 -9.21 -7.58
C LYS A 42 -0.50 -8.29 -7.18
N SER A 43 -0.13 -7.36 -8.07
CA SER A 43 0.93 -6.38 -7.82
C SER A 43 0.56 -5.46 -6.65
N MET A 44 -0.68 -4.99 -6.58
CA MET A 44 -1.18 -4.19 -5.46
C MET A 44 -1.09 -4.94 -4.13
N ILE A 45 -1.53 -6.20 -4.08
CA ILE A 45 -1.41 -7.03 -2.86
C ILE A 45 0.07 -7.20 -2.46
N PHE A 46 0.96 -7.42 -3.43
CA PHE A 46 2.38 -7.55 -3.17
C PHE A 46 3.01 -6.27 -2.63
N ILE A 47 2.72 -5.11 -3.27
CA ILE A 47 3.21 -3.80 -2.81
C ILE A 47 2.70 -3.51 -1.40
N MET A 48 1.41 -3.75 -1.13
CA MET A 48 0.85 -3.53 0.19
C MET A 48 1.46 -4.44 1.25
N ALA A 49 1.67 -5.72 0.93
CA ALA A 49 2.35 -6.65 1.83
C ALA A 49 3.78 -6.19 2.12
N PHE A 50 4.50 -5.71 1.11
CA PHE A 50 5.85 -5.16 1.28
C PHE A 50 5.84 -3.93 2.20
N LEU A 51 4.95 -2.96 1.98
CA LEU A 51 4.83 -1.77 2.83
C LEU A 51 4.50 -2.13 4.28
N ILE A 52 3.56 -3.05 4.51
CA ILE A 52 3.20 -3.50 5.87
C ILE A 52 4.35 -4.27 6.52
N LEU A 53 5.10 -5.08 5.77
CA LEU A 53 6.30 -5.74 6.25
C LEU A 53 7.37 -4.72 6.67
N SER A 54 7.52 -3.61 5.95
CA SER A 54 8.39 -2.52 6.38
C SER A 54 7.94 -1.88 7.71
N ILE A 55 6.63 -1.70 7.92
CA ILE A 55 6.08 -1.24 9.22
C ILE A 55 6.40 -2.24 10.33
N LEU A 56 6.24 -3.55 10.06
CA LEU A 56 6.57 -4.60 11.02
C LEU A 56 8.06 -4.64 11.36
N TYR A 57 8.91 -4.57 10.33
CA TYR A 57 10.36 -4.51 10.51
C TYR A 57 10.76 -3.32 11.37
N ARG A 58 10.18 -2.14 11.10
CA ARG A 58 10.35 -0.95 11.93
C ARG A 58 9.89 -1.20 13.37
N GLY A 59 8.72 -1.77 13.57
CA GLY A 59 8.20 -2.13 14.90
C GLY A 59 9.18 -3.01 15.68
N VAL A 60 9.78 -4.02 15.02
CA VAL A 60 10.81 -4.89 15.62
C VAL A 60 12.08 -4.11 15.93
N GLN A 61 12.54 -3.24 15.02
CA GLN A 61 13.70 -2.39 15.27
C GLN A 61 13.50 -1.51 16.50
N LEU A 62 12.33 -0.88 16.66
CA LEU A 62 12.00 -0.08 17.85
C LEU A 62 12.07 -0.90 19.15
N VAL A 63 11.67 -2.17 19.13
CA VAL A 63 11.81 -3.07 20.29
C VAL A 63 13.29 -3.34 20.61
N ILE A 64 14.11 -3.56 19.59
CA ILE A 64 15.53 -3.90 19.75
C ILE A 64 16.36 -2.68 20.19
N THR A 65 16.15 -1.53 19.56
CA THR A 65 16.88 -0.29 19.85
C THR A 65 16.42 0.35 21.15
N GLY A 66 15.18 0.08 21.58
CA GLY A 66 14.56 0.73 22.73
C GLY A 66 14.38 2.24 22.55
N ASP A 67 14.51 2.72 21.31
CA ASP A 67 14.50 4.14 21.00
C ASP A 67 13.91 4.40 19.61
N TYR A 68 13.39 5.61 19.40
CA TYR A 68 12.89 5.99 18.09
C TYR A 68 14.02 5.94 17.06
N LEU A 69 13.78 5.25 15.94
CA LEU A 69 14.64 5.35 14.76
C LEU A 69 14.82 6.84 14.45
N PHE A 70 16.07 7.32 14.48
CA PHE A 70 16.50 8.72 14.29
C PHE A 70 16.48 9.69 15.49
N ARG A 71 16.15 9.28 16.73
CA ARG A 71 16.17 10.19 17.90
C ARG A 71 17.53 10.87 18.11
N GLN A 72 18.61 10.09 18.07
CA GLN A 72 19.99 10.59 18.21
C GLN A 72 20.38 11.62 17.13
N MET A 73 19.72 11.61 15.97
CA MET A 73 20.05 12.49 14.85
C MET A 73 19.23 13.79 14.82
N MET A 74 18.05 13.82 15.44
CA MET A 74 17.05 14.86 15.20
C MET A 74 16.64 15.67 16.43
N ASN A 75 16.66 15.12 17.66
CA ASN A 75 16.36 15.87 18.88
C ASN A 75 16.75 15.11 20.15
N GLY A 76 17.68 15.68 20.94
CA GLY A 76 18.10 15.13 22.24
C GLY A 76 17.09 15.31 23.38
N ASP A 77 16.16 16.26 23.24
CA ASP A 77 15.14 16.59 24.26
C ASP A 77 13.78 15.88 24.03
N ALA A 78 13.71 14.95 23.08
CA ALA A 78 12.47 14.24 22.79
C ALA A 78 12.07 13.31 23.96
N PRO A 79 10.77 13.27 24.33
CA PRO A 79 10.20 12.33 25.29
C PRO A 79 10.70 10.89 25.09
N GLU A 80 10.84 10.15 26.20
CA GLU A 80 11.17 8.74 26.13
C GLU A 80 10.06 7.95 25.40
N MET A 81 10.47 7.04 24.53
CA MET A 81 9.53 6.21 23.78
C MET A 81 8.69 5.35 24.74
N PRO A 82 7.36 5.44 24.69
CA PRO A 82 6.52 4.60 25.52
C PRO A 82 6.71 3.12 25.17
N THR A 83 6.88 2.26 26.19
CA THR A 83 7.15 0.82 26.01
C THR A 83 6.02 0.07 25.29
N TRP A 84 4.79 0.58 25.33
CA TRP A 84 3.66 0.02 24.63
C TRP A 84 3.67 0.31 23.11
N TYR A 85 4.34 1.38 22.67
CA TYR A 85 4.26 1.86 21.29
C TYR A 85 4.82 0.86 20.26
N PRO A 86 6.01 0.26 20.46
CA PRO A 86 6.51 -0.78 19.55
C PRO A 86 5.57 -1.99 19.48
N ILE A 87 5.00 -2.40 20.61
CA ILE A 87 4.07 -3.55 20.70
C ILE A 87 2.81 -3.27 19.88
N VAL A 88 2.21 -2.08 20.06
CA VAL A 88 1.02 -1.66 19.33
C VAL A 88 1.29 -1.53 17.83
N THR A 89 2.46 -1.01 17.45
CA THR A 89 2.90 -0.93 16.05
C THR A 89 2.98 -2.31 15.42
N ILE A 90 3.59 -3.28 16.11
CA ILE A 90 3.68 -4.68 15.64
C ILE A 90 2.28 -5.30 15.56
N ALA A 91 1.45 -5.13 16.58
CA ALA A 91 0.09 -5.68 16.63
C ALA A 91 -0.76 -5.19 15.45
N PHE A 92 -0.79 -3.87 15.21
CA PHE A 92 -1.51 -3.31 14.06
C PHE A 92 -0.88 -3.68 12.73
N GLY A 93 0.45 -3.83 12.66
CA GLY A 93 1.13 -4.37 11.47
C GLY A 93 0.67 -5.79 11.14
N ILE A 94 0.57 -6.68 12.14
CA ILE A 94 0.10 -8.06 11.96
C ILE A 94 -1.37 -8.07 11.53
N ILE A 95 -2.21 -7.27 12.18
CA ILE A 95 -3.64 -7.13 11.81
C ILE A 95 -3.77 -6.65 10.37
N SER A 96 -2.96 -5.67 9.94
CA SER A 96 -2.93 -5.17 8.56
C SER A 96 -2.52 -6.28 7.58
N LEU A 97 -1.53 -7.10 7.94
CA LEU A 97 -1.05 -8.21 7.12
C LEU A 97 -2.14 -9.28 6.93
N ILE A 98 -2.84 -9.65 8.01
CA ILE A 98 -4.00 -10.53 7.99
C ILE A 98 -5.10 -9.91 7.12
N GLY A 99 -5.34 -8.61 7.26
CA GLY A 99 -6.28 -7.85 6.45
C GLY A 99 -5.97 -7.97 4.95
N ILE A 100 -4.72 -7.74 4.53
CA ILE A 100 -4.29 -7.90 3.13
C ILE A 100 -4.47 -9.33 2.63
N PHE A 101 -4.17 -10.33 3.45
CA PHE A 101 -4.42 -11.73 3.11
C PHE A 101 -5.92 -11.99 2.85
N LEU A 102 -6.79 -11.42 3.69
CA LEU A 102 -8.25 -11.48 3.52
C LEU A 102 -8.74 -10.72 2.28
N VAL A 103 -8.14 -9.57 1.95
CA VAL A 103 -8.42 -8.87 0.68
C VAL A 103 -8.06 -9.76 -0.51
N ASN A 104 -6.92 -10.44 -0.46
CA ASN A 104 -6.53 -11.40 -1.49
C ASN A 104 -7.52 -12.58 -1.58
N ALA A 105 -8.19 -12.95 -0.48
CA ALA A 105 -9.24 -13.97 -0.47
C ALA A 105 -10.65 -13.43 -0.83
N TYR A 106 -10.76 -12.16 -1.27
CA TYR A 106 -12.03 -11.48 -1.53
C TYR A 106 -12.97 -11.48 -0.31
N LYS A 107 -12.46 -11.10 0.86
CA LYS A 107 -13.27 -10.92 2.08
C LYS A 107 -13.38 -9.44 2.42
N ARG A 108 -14.61 -8.91 2.52
CA ARG A 108 -14.83 -7.46 2.77
C ARG A 108 -14.19 -7.01 4.06
N LEU A 109 -14.24 -7.88 5.07
CA LEU A 109 -13.61 -7.68 6.36
C LEU A 109 -12.12 -7.32 6.24
N GLY A 110 -11.40 -7.90 5.27
CA GLY A 110 -9.99 -7.60 5.05
C GLY A 110 -9.74 -6.14 4.72
N VAL A 111 -10.60 -5.51 3.93
CA VAL A 111 -10.48 -4.09 3.56
C VAL A 111 -10.64 -3.20 4.80
N TYR A 112 -11.67 -3.47 5.60
CA TYR A 112 -11.92 -2.71 6.84
C TYR A 112 -10.82 -2.94 7.88
N MET A 113 -10.27 -4.16 7.95
CA MET A 113 -9.15 -4.45 8.84
C MET A 113 -7.92 -3.62 8.45
N VAL A 114 -7.51 -3.61 7.17
CA VAL A 114 -6.34 -2.85 6.72
C VAL A 114 -6.51 -1.35 6.97
N VAL A 115 -7.67 -0.79 6.60
CA VAL A 115 -7.94 0.64 6.80
C VAL A 115 -7.97 0.97 8.29
N GLY A 116 -8.70 0.20 9.08
CA GLY A 116 -8.84 0.42 10.52
C GLY A 116 -7.51 0.29 11.27
N SER A 117 -6.73 -0.74 10.99
CA SER A 117 -5.45 -0.96 11.67
C SER A 117 -4.41 0.09 11.30
N LEU A 118 -4.28 0.45 10.02
CA LEU A 118 -3.33 1.49 9.59
C LEU A 118 -3.74 2.87 10.09
N PHE A 119 -5.04 3.18 10.10
CA PHE A 119 -5.56 4.44 10.64
C PHE A 119 -5.31 4.54 12.16
N LEU A 120 -5.65 3.50 12.93
CA LEU A 120 -5.39 3.47 14.37
C LEU A 120 -3.89 3.52 14.68
N ALA A 121 -3.06 2.81 13.90
CA ALA A 121 -1.61 2.86 14.05
C ALA A 121 -1.04 4.27 13.82
N ALA A 122 -1.59 5.04 12.87
CA ALA A 122 -1.20 6.42 12.64
C ALA A 122 -1.74 7.37 13.74
N ALA A 123 -2.96 7.14 14.22
CA ALA A 123 -3.62 8.01 15.20
C ALA A 123 -3.08 7.86 16.63
N ILE A 124 -2.65 6.66 17.02
CA ILE A 124 -2.16 6.38 18.39
C ILE A 124 -0.67 6.71 18.57
N GLN A 125 0.01 7.15 17.53
CA GLN A 125 1.44 7.42 17.61
C GLN A 125 1.74 8.52 18.62
N PRO A 126 2.71 8.29 19.53
CA PRO A 126 3.03 9.26 20.58
C PRO A 126 3.60 10.55 20.02
N GLU A 127 4.28 10.49 18.87
CA GLU A 127 4.91 11.62 18.21
C GLU A 127 4.80 11.53 16.69
N PHE A 128 4.71 12.69 16.03
CA PHE A 128 4.72 12.78 14.58
C PHE A 128 6.13 12.61 14.04
N MET A 129 6.39 11.46 13.40
CA MET A 129 7.72 11.11 12.88
C MET A 129 7.65 10.81 11.39
N ALA A 130 8.66 11.27 10.64
CA ALA A 130 8.75 11.02 9.20
C ALA A 130 8.79 9.50 8.90
N ASP A 131 9.63 8.75 9.60
CA ASP A 131 9.75 7.30 9.39
C ASP A 131 8.56 6.51 10.00
N GLY A 132 7.78 7.12 10.88
CA GLY A 132 6.65 6.46 11.54
C GLY A 132 5.29 6.87 11.01
N THR A 133 4.88 8.07 11.38
CA THR A 133 3.58 8.62 11.04
C THR A 133 3.44 8.81 9.56
N LEU A 134 4.44 9.43 8.93
CA LEU A 134 4.38 9.69 7.50
C LEU A 134 4.37 8.38 6.70
N PHE A 135 5.19 7.40 7.07
CA PHE A 135 5.21 6.10 6.38
C PHE A 135 3.90 5.29 6.57
N THR A 136 3.33 5.31 7.78
CA THR A 136 2.05 4.64 8.06
C THR A 136 0.90 5.32 7.33
N MET A 137 0.85 6.66 7.33
CA MET A 137 -0.12 7.44 6.58
C MET A 137 0.04 7.28 5.08
N PHE A 138 1.28 7.23 4.57
CA PHE A 138 1.56 6.96 3.16
C PHE A 138 1.03 5.59 2.76
N THR A 139 1.29 4.56 3.58
CA THR A 139 0.79 3.20 3.33
C THR A 139 -0.74 3.16 3.32
N LEU A 140 -1.38 3.86 4.26
CA LEU A 140 -2.84 4.01 4.31
C LEU A 140 -3.37 4.72 3.05
N PHE A 141 -2.72 5.80 2.63
CA PHE A 141 -3.10 6.56 1.44
C PHE A 141 -2.93 5.74 0.16
N VAL A 142 -1.86 4.96 0.03
CA VAL A 142 -1.66 4.04 -1.09
C VAL A 142 -2.77 3.00 -1.14
N PHE A 143 -3.17 2.45 0.01
CA PHE A 143 -4.26 1.48 0.06
C PHE A 143 -5.62 2.10 -0.28
N ILE A 144 -5.96 3.25 0.29
CA ILE A 144 -7.24 3.91 0.05
C ILE A 144 -7.31 4.47 -1.38
N GLY A 145 -6.26 5.15 -1.85
CA GLY A 145 -6.24 5.79 -3.16
C GLY A 145 -6.12 4.78 -4.30
N TYR A 146 -5.04 4.01 -4.32
CA TYR A 146 -4.77 3.06 -5.41
C TYR A 146 -5.36 1.68 -5.13
N GLY A 147 -5.27 1.21 -3.89
CA GLY A 147 -5.77 -0.10 -3.51
C GLY A 147 -7.28 -0.24 -3.73
N LEU A 148 -8.09 0.70 -3.23
CA LEU A 148 -9.54 0.65 -3.45
C LEU A 148 -9.91 0.81 -4.92
N ALA A 149 -9.21 1.64 -5.69
CA ALA A 149 -9.46 1.76 -7.13
C ALA A 149 -9.25 0.43 -7.87
N ILE A 150 -8.26 -0.37 -7.45
CA ILE A 150 -7.98 -1.70 -8.01
C ILE A 150 -8.95 -2.77 -7.46
N ILE A 151 -9.40 -2.63 -6.21
CA ILE A 151 -10.31 -3.57 -5.55
C ILE A 151 -11.77 -3.37 -6.01
N TYR A 152 -12.19 -2.14 -6.28
CA TYR A 152 -13.57 -1.77 -6.60
C TYR A 152 -14.16 -2.56 -7.80
N PRO A 153 -13.44 -2.77 -8.92
CA PRO A 153 -13.88 -3.65 -10.02
C PRO A 153 -14.17 -5.10 -9.62
N TYR A 154 -13.66 -5.55 -8.47
CA TYR A 154 -13.84 -6.90 -7.93
C TYR A 154 -14.83 -6.95 -6.75
N TRP A 155 -15.42 -5.82 -6.33
CA TRP A 155 -16.22 -5.71 -5.11
C TRP A 155 -17.37 -6.73 -5.03
N ASP A 156 -17.98 -7.06 -6.18
CA ASP A 156 -19.04 -8.07 -6.29
C ASP A 156 -18.59 -9.48 -5.86
N LYS A 157 -17.29 -9.78 -5.97
CA LYS A 157 -16.71 -11.06 -5.54
C LYS A 157 -16.43 -11.09 -4.05
N PHE A 158 -16.41 -9.93 -3.38
CA PHE A 158 -16.13 -9.86 -1.96
C PHE A 158 -17.33 -10.34 -1.15
N LYS A 159 -17.12 -11.39 -0.36
CA LYS A 159 -18.10 -11.96 0.58
C LYS A 159 -17.87 -11.47 2.00
#